data_AF-A0A1Q5P852-F1
#
_entry.id   AF-A0A1Q5P852-F1
#
_cell.length_a   1.000
_cell.length_b   1.000
_cell.length_c   1.000
_cell.angle_alpha   90.00
_cell.angle_beta   90.00
_cell.angle_gamma   90.00
#
_symmetry.space_group_name_H-M   'P 1'
#
loop_
_entity.id
_entity.type
_entity.pdbx_description
1 polymer ?
#
loop_
_entity_poly.entity_id
_entity_poly.type
_entity_poly.pdbx_seq_one_letter_code
_entity_poly.pdbx_strand_id
1 'polypeptide(L)'
;MKSLSSPWIYKKFAASLKCRVFISLILSFILVSPAYSTDGLNPSLNGIWLMNGYGRILEISDTEVKVYDHTKISCTLKFTLRREHIDRLGKFELITPDSMIRTLGITKYTLRRIANLPLSFIGTDSVALRNPRFNFDVFWHTLEENYPFFYKRGMDWQQVYETYSGKISEQTTDEELFFLLREITDKLGDEHTTVRAPDEVMQQYESHRQPNKDSTAEVEAIEVGEVKRKLLRHYVKKPKTFGKDMNGDGLLSWGIIKRNVGYIQLNNMLFFADYNIPDSLTGYDYLFSYLEQSDSNPNYQQDEVKGISTLLDSIIQDFRDTRGVILDLRFNLGGYDVVSMEVLKRFLNEETHLFSKRAKTVNGFTKEQKITLQPSQHKYTKPISLLTSHQTSSAPETLVLGSMAVSQITRIGSSTMGILSDALEKKLPNGWTLYLSNEIYENSLGQHLEGDGVAPHIELGYPKDEEEFLRSLYYGLRKGDEAIELALKLSRNKQTPPPPRKQSIKCSTTPCCLPLLLVLRCCSY
;
A
#
# COMPACT_ATOMS: atom_id res chain seq x y z
N MET A 1 44.46 18.37 21.41
CA MET A 1 45.47 18.68 22.44
C MET A 1 45.40 20.17 22.76
N LYS A 2 45.31 20.46 24.07
CA LYS A 2 45.52 21.73 24.80
C LYS A 2 44.56 22.89 24.48
N SER A 3 43.53 23.19 25.29
CA SER A 3 43.50 23.62 26.70
C SER A 3 44.11 25.02 26.90
N LEU A 4 43.37 26.01 27.41
CA LEU A 4 43.21 26.38 28.83
C LEU A 4 42.52 27.77 28.81
N SER A 5 41.80 28.30 29.79
CA SER A 5 41.17 27.90 31.06
C SER A 5 40.55 29.19 31.64
N SER A 6 39.47 29.04 32.43
CA SER A 6 38.87 30.00 33.39
C SER A 6 39.92 30.58 34.40
N PRO A 7 39.64 31.33 35.51
CA PRO A 7 38.37 31.64 36.23
C PRO A 7 38.27 33.03 36.98
N TRP A 8 37.12 33.34 37.62
CA TRP A 8 36.93 33.64 39.07
C TRP A 8 35.61 34.35 39.43
N ILE A 9 35.21 34.18 40.71
CA ILE A 9 33.90 34.28 41.38
C ILE A 9 33.92 35.37 42.50
N TYR A 10 32.74 35.82 43.00
CA TYR A 10 32.31 36.06 44.42
C TYR A 10 31.36 37.29 44.54
N LYS A 11 30.39 37.50 45.47
CA LYS A 11 29.48 36.75 46.38
C LYS A 11 28.61 37.80 47.14
N LYS A 12 27.30 37.53 47.32
CA LYS A 12 26.38 37.71 48.49
C LYS A 12 26.10 39.04 49.26
N PHE A 13 24.78 39.18 49.61
CA PHE A 13 24.05 39.51 50.89
C PHE A 13 22.97 40.63 50.73
N ALA A 14 21.65 40.34 50.79
CA ALA A 14 20.66 40.33 51.93
C ALA A 14 20.09 41.74 52.29
N ALA A 15 18.87 42.03 52.79
CA ALA A 15 17.75 41.29 53.39
C ALA A 15 16.45 42.17 53.50
N SER A 16 15.30 41.50 53.71
CA SER A 16 14.12 41.83 54.58
C SER A 16 13.13 42.98 54.29
N LEU A 17 11.80 42.71 54.37
CA LEU A 17 10.88 43.01 55.51
C LEU A 17 9.42 42.51 55.26
N LYS A 18 8.96 41.46 55.96
CA LYS A 18 7.92 41.36 57.04
C LYS A 18 6.44 41.66 56.70
N CYS A 19 5.54 40.69 57.02
CA CYS A 19 4.57 40.82 58.12
C CYS A 19 3.98 39.46 58.57
N ARG A 20 3.57 39.37 59.84
CA ARG A 20 3.22 38.18 60.66
C ARG A 20 1.70 38.00 60.79
N VAL A 21 1.20 36.76 61.03
CA VAL A 21 0.19 36.39 62.06
C VAL A 21 0.36 34.89 62.44
N PHE A 22 -0.03 34.54 63.66
CA PHE A 22 0.33 33.36 64.48
C PHE A 22 -0.92 32.50 64.83
N ILE A 23 -0.69 31.18 65.03
CA ILE A 23 -1.41 30.17 65.85
C ILE A 23 -2.80 29.63 65.40
N SER A 24 -2.85 28.33 65.08
CA SER A 24 -3.52 27.31 65.91
C SER A 24 -3.20 25.87 65.48
N LEU A 25 -2.81 25.07 66.48
CA LEU A 25 -2.57 23.63 66.44
C LEU A 25 -3.90 22.88 66.56
N ILE A 26 -4.17 21.95 65.65
CA ILE A 26 -5.11 20.84 65.88
C ILE A 26 -4.40 19.55 65.48
N LEU A 27 -4.21 18.68 66.48
CA LEU A 27 -3.83 17.28 66.31
C LEU A 27 -5.02 16.51 65.74
N SER A 28 -4.81 15.82 64.63
CA SER A 28 -5.67 14.73 64.19
C SER A 28 -4.79 13.57 63.73
N PHE A 29 -4.90 12.46 64.47
CA PHE A 29 -4.36 11.15 64.13
C PHE A 29 -4.82 10.75 62.72
N ILE A 30 -3.88 10.60 61.79
CA ILE A 30 -4.12 9.91 60.53
C ILE A 30 -3.50 8.52 60.65
N LEU A 31 -4.37 7.52 60.55
CA LEU A 31 -4.03 6.12 60.33
C LEU A 31 -3.08 6.02 59.13
N VAL A 32 -1.83 5.63 59.40
CA VAL A 32 -0.88 5.24 58.35
C VAL A 32 -1.37 3.90 57.79
N SER A 33 -2.19 3.97 56.75
CA SER A 33 -2.29 2.87 55.81
C SER A 33 -0.98 2.86 55.02
N PRO A 34 -0.34 1.71 54.77
CA PRO A 34 0.74 1.67 53.80
C PRO A 34 0.10 2.02 52.45
N ALA A 35 0.33 3.25 52.00
CA ALA A 35 0.15 3.57 50.60
C ALA A 35 1.13 2.65 49.87
N TYR A 36 0.61 1.57 49.30
CA TYR A 36 1.26 0.99 48.14
C TYR A 36 1.35 2.13 47.14
N SER A 37 2.55 2.69 47.00
CA SER A 37 2.91 3.45 45.82
C SER A 37 2.73 2.49 44.66
N THR A 38 1.58 2.57 44.00
CA THR A 38 1.55 2.30 42.58
C THR A 38 2.47 3.36 41.99
N ASP A 39 3.76 3.07 41.93
CA ASP A 39 4.65 3.78 41.03
C ASP A 39 3.93 3.73 39.68
N GLY A 40 3.42 4.90 39.29
CA GLY A 40 2.77 5.09 38.02
C GLY A 40 3.81 4.82 36.96
N LEU A 41 3.95 3.56 36.56
CA LEU A 41 4.62 3.18 35.34
C LEU A 41 3.83 3.86 34.24
N ASN A 42 4.27 5.06 33.85
CA ASN A 42 3.88 5.63 32.57
C ASN A 42 4.13 4.54 31.54
N PRO A 43 3.08 4.05 30.88
CA PRO A 43 3.22 2.86 30.05
C PRO A 43 4.18 3.23 28.91
N SER A 44 5.32 2.53 28.87
CA SER A 44 6.43 2.82 27.97
C SER A 44 6.28 2.03 26.67
N LEU A 45 6.68 2.65 25.56
CA LEU A 45 6.83 1.95 24.28
C LEU A 45 7.96 0.92 24.31
N ASN A 46 8.89 1.00 25.28
CA ASN A 46 10.00 0.05 25.38
C ASN A 46 9.49 -1.37 25.59
N GLY A 47 10.13 -2.34 24.94
CA GLY A 47 9.80 -3.76 24.98
C GLY A 47 9.65 -4.36 23.57
N ILE A 48 9.18 -5.60 23.53
CA ILE A 48 9.08 -6.39 22.30
C ILE A 48 7.61 -6.50 21.90
N TRP A 49 7.30 -6.15 20.66
CA TRP A 49 5.94 -6.00 20.16
C TRP A 49 5.72 -6.81 18.90
N LEU A 50 4.82 -7.80 18.96
CA LEU A 50 4.40 -8.56 17.79
C LEU A 50 3.25 -7.85 17.08
N MET A 51 3.46 -7.54 15.80
CA MET A 51 2.45 -6.97 14.91
C MET A 51 1.52 -8.07 14.40
N ASN A 52 0.22 -7.92 14.65
CA ASN A 52 -0.78 -8.93 14.31
C ASN A 52 -1.03 -8.97 12.80
N GLY A 53 -0.79 -10.12 12.17
CA GLY A 53 -1.09 -10.38 10.76
C GLY A 53 -0.09 -9.86 9.72
N TYR A 54 1.15 -9.55 10.14
CA TYR A 54 2.21 -9.09 9.21
C TYR A 54 3.56 -9.81 9.43
N GLY A 55 3.58 -10.78 10.36
CA GLY A 55 4.79 -11.50 10.78
C GLY A 55 5.93 -10.56 11.17
N ARG A 56 5.66 -9.44 11.84
CA ARG A 56 6.67 -8.40 12.14
C ARG A 56 6.80 -8.17 13.64
N ILE A 57 8.02 -8.03 14.13
CA ILE A 57 8.30 -7.72 15.54
C ILE A 57 9.09 -6.42 15.63
N LEU A 58 8.72 -5.57 16.60
CA LEU A 58 9.45 -4.36 16.96
C LEU A 58 10.05 -4.56 18.35
N GLU A 59 11.37 -4.53 18.47
CA GLU A 59 12.07 -4.42 19.75
C GLU A 59 12.45 -2.95 19.95
N ILE A 60 11.84 -2.31 20.93
CA ILE A 60 12.02 -0.88 21.23
C ILE A 60 12.80 -0.75 22.54
N SER A 61 13.92 -0.03 22.50
CA SER A 61 14.69 0.36 23.68
C SER A 61 14.76 1.88 23.80
N ASP A 62 15.51 2.38 24.79
CA ASP A 62 15.75 3.82 24.94
C ASP A 62 16.64 4.39 23.82
N THR A 63 17.41 3.55 23.12
CA THR A 63 18.45 3.99 22.15
C THR A 63 18.13 3.61 20.72
N GLU A 64 17.45 2.48 20.50
CA GLU A 64 17.22 1.93 19.17
C GLU A 64 15.86 1.24 19.05
N VAL A 65 15.43 1.06 17.81
CA VAL A 65 14.31 0.18 17.45
C VAL A 65 14.81 -0.81 16.42
N LYS A 66 14.70 -2.10 16.74
CA LYS A 66 14.98 -3.19 15.80
C LYS A 66 13.69 -3.74 15.25
N VAL A 67 13.65 -3.94 13.94
CA VAL A 67 12.50 -4.50 13.24
C VAL A 67 12.89 -5.86 12.70
N TYR A 68 12.11 -6.88 13.04
CA TYR A 68 12.32 -8.27 12.62
C TYR A 68 11.17 -8.75 11.74
N ASP A 69 11.50 -9.58 10.75
CA ASP A 69 10.55 -10.41 10.06
C ASP A 69 10.57 -11.82 10.66
N HIS A 70 9.38 -12.29 11.02
CA HIS A 70 9.15 -13.53 11.75
C HIS A 70 8.23 -14.46 10.96
N THR A 71 8.61 -15.74 10.94
CA THR A 71 7.78 -16.90 10.61
C THR A 71 7.87 -17.92 11.73
N LYS A 72 7.12 -19.01 11.65
CA LYS A 72 7.25 -20.13 12.60
C LYS A 72 8.68 -20.68 12.73
N ILE A 73 9.51 -20.55 11.69
CA ILE A 73 10.83 -21.17 11.63
C ILE A 73 12.00 -20.17 11.63
N SER A 74 11.74 -18.87 11.47
CA SER A 74 12.79 -17.85 11.38
C SER A 74 12.39 -16.53 12.05
N CYS A 75 13.37 -15.83 12.61
CA CYS A 75 13.25 -14.45 13.08
C CYS A 75 14.46 -13.63 12.59
N THR A 76 14.31 -13.00 11.42
CA THR A 76 15.37 -12.26 10.72
C THR A 76 15.34 -10.78 11.08
N LEU A 77 16.48 -10.20 11.48
CA LEU A 77 16.60 -8.75 11.64
C LEU A 77 16.51 -8.08 10.26
N LYS A 78 15.50 -7.22 10.08
CA LYS A 78 15.29 -6.47 8.83
C LYS A 78 16.15 -5.20 8.80
N PHE A 79 16.04 -4.37 9.85
CA PHE A 79 16.85 -3.17 10.03
C PHE A 79 16.80 -2.69 11.48
N THR A 80 17.72 -1.79 11.81
CA THR A 80 17.77 -1.05 13.07
C THR A 80 17.71 0.45 12.77
N LEU A 81 16.92 1.19 13.54
CA LEU A 81 16.92 2.66 13.55
C LEU A 81 17.22 3.18 14.95
N ARG A 82 17.69 4.43 15.03
CA ARG A 82 17.80 5.13 16.32
C ARG A 82 16.42 5.42 16.88
N ARG A 83 16.27 5.37 18.21
CA ARG A 83 14.98 5.57 18.89
C ARG A 83 14.31 6.91 18.57
N GLU A 84 15.11 7.93 18.31
CA GLU A 84 14.69 9.28 17.91
C GLU A 84 13.97 9.32 16.55
N HIS A 85 14.18 8.32 15.68
CA HIS A 85 13.57 8.22 14.35
C HIS A 85 12.40 7.22 14.27
N ILE A 86 11.82 6.81 15.41
CA ILE A 86 10.74 5.80 15.44
C ILE A 86 9.51 6.22 14.61
N ASP A 87 9.29 7.52 14.50
CA ASP A 87 8.20 8.14 13.75
C ASP A 87 8.29 7.88 12.24
N ARG A 88 9.46 7.49 11.71
CA ARG A 88 9.60 6.93 10.34
C ARG A 88 8.80 5.66 10.14
N LEU A 89 8.52 4.93 11.22
CA LEU A 89 7.62 3.78 11.17
C LEU A 89 6.15 4.21 11.21
N GLY A 90 5.82 5.46 11.49
CA GLY A 90 4.45 5.95 11.66
C GLY A 90 4.13 6.33 13.10
N LYS A 91 2.86 6.58 13.39
CA LYS A 91 2.40 7.11 14.68
C LYS A 91 2.04 5.97 15.63
N PHE A 92 2.57 6.01 16.86
CA PHE A 92 2.31 5.00 17.88
C PHE A 92 1.37 5.53 18.96
N GLU A 93 0.37 4.74 19.31
CA GLU A 93 -0.59 5.01 20.38
C GLU A 93 -0.67 3.79 21.29
N LEU A 94 -0.32 3.98 22.56
CA LEU A 94 -0.37 2.92 23.56
C LEU A 94 -1.79 2.85 24.14
N ILE A 95 -2.47 1.72 23.93
CA ILE A 95 -3.87 1.50 24.35
C ILE A 95 -3.92 0.93 25.77
N THR A 96 -3.02 -0.02 26.05
CA THR A 96 -2.78 -0.61 27.37
C THR A 96 -1.28 -0.87 27.51
N PRO A 97 -0.75 -1.22 28.69
CA PRO A 97 0.65 -1.62 28.82
C PRO A 97 1.08 -2.74 27.85
N ASP A 98 0.16 -3.61 27.41
CA ASP A 98 0.43 -4.78 26.56
C ASP A 98 -0.15 -4.68 25.14
N SER A 99 -0.76 -3.55 24.76
CA SER A 99 -1.33 -3.36 23.43
C SER A 99 -1.14 -1.93 22.93
N MET A 100 -0.67 -1.81 21.68
CA MET A 100 -0.54 -0.52 21.00
C MET A 100 -1.03 -0.58 19.56
N ILE A 101 -1.35 0.58 19.02
CA ILE A 101 -1.69 0.79 17.62
C ILE A 101 -0.57 1.61 16.98
N ARG A 102 -0.08 1.14 15.83
CA ARG A 102 0.76 1.90 14.92
C ARG A 102 -0.09 2.32 13.73
N THR A 103 -0.14 3.60 13.39
CA THR A 103 -0.87 4.12 12.23
C THR A 103 0.12 4.61 11.17
N LEU A 104 -0.04 4.12 9.94
CA LEU A 104 0.68 4.59 8.76
C LEU A 104 -0.31 4.65 7.60
N GLY A 105 -0.45 5.84 7.00
CA GLY A 105 -1.44 6.10 5.95
C GLY A 105 -2.86 5.84 6.43
N ILE A 106 -3.57 4.99 5.69
CA ILE A 106 -4.93 4.56 6.02
C ILE A 106 -4.97 3.30 6.90
N THR A 107 -3.79 2.74 7.25
CA THR A 107 -3.67 1.43 7.92
C THR A 107 -3.38 1.60 9.41
N LYS A 108 -4.10 0.84 10.24
CA LYS A 108 -3.85 0.70 11.68
C LYS A 108 -3.35 -0.71 11.99
N TYR A 109 -2.08 -0.81 12.36
CA TYR A 109 -1.44 -2.05 12.78
C TYR A 109 -1.65 -2.23 14.28
N THR A 110 -2.23 -3.35 14.70
CA THR A 110 -2.33 -3.70 16.11
C THR A 110 -1.09 -4.49 16.52
N LEU A 111 -0.49 -4.11 17.65
CA LEU A 111 0.66 -4.79 18.22
C LEU A 111 0.36 -5.23 19.64
N ARG A 112 0.83 -6.43 20.00
CA ARG A 112 0.77 -6.98 21.36
C ARG A 112 2.16 -7.16 21.91
N ARG A 113 2.33 -6.89 23.20
CA ARG A 113 3.61 -7.12 23.88
C ARG A 113 3.90 -8.63 23.97
N ILE A 114 5.16 -8.99 23.79
CA ILE A 114 5.68 -10.34 24.03
C ILE A 114 6.89 -10.27 24.96
N ALA A 115 7.10 -11.31 25.76
CA ALA A 115 8.16 -11.32 26.77
C ALA A 115 9.56 -11.47 26.17
N ASN A 116 9.68 -12.26 25.11
CA ASN A 116 10.94 -12.59 24.45
C ASN A 116 10.74 -12.65 22.94
N LEU A 117 11.81 -12.44 22.18
CA LEU A 117 11.83 -12.80 20.76
C LEU A 117 11.57 -14.31 20.61
N PRO A 118 10.82 -14.74 19.59
CA PRO A 118 10.60 -16.15 19.32
C PRO A 118 11.92 -16.91 19.16
N LEU A 119 12.00 -18.10 19.77
CA LEU A 119 13.20 -18.97 19.74
C LEU A 119 13.51 -19.53 18.33
N SER A 120 12.63 -19.30 17.36
CA SER A 120 12.91 -19.54 15.94
C SER A 120 14.22 -18.86 15.55
N PHE A 121 15.06 -19.56 14.78
CA PHE A 121 16.44 -19.18 14.50
C PHE A 121 16.64 -17.66 14.34
N ILE A 122 17.34 -17.07 15.31
CA ILE A 122 17.85 -15.69 15.23
C ILE A 122 19.21 -15.82 14.55
N GLY A 123 19.22 -15.71 13.23
CA GLY A 123 20.41 -15.99 12.45
C GLY A 123 21.49 -14.95 12.66
N THR A 124 22.47 -15.27 13.50
CA THR A 124 23.78 -14.62 13.53
C THR A 124 24.85 -15.48 12.87
N ASP A 125 24.55 -16.74 12.53
CA ASP A 125 25.45 -17.63 11.80
C ASP A 125 25.33 -17.39 10.29
N SER A 126 26.37 -16.77 9.71
CA SER A 126 26.47 -16.47 8.29
C SER A 126 26.37 -17.70 7.38
N VAL A 127 26.70 -18.89 7.86
CA VAL A 127 26.64 -20.13 7.07
C VAL A 127 25.20 -20.61 6.95
N ALA A 128 24.48 -20.68 8.07
CA ALA A 128 23.06 -21.06 8.08
C ALA A 128 22.17 -20.06 7.31
N LEU A 129 22.48 -18.77 7.36
CA LEU A 129 21.78 -17.73 6.60
C LEU A 129 21.92 -17.86 5.08
N ARG A 130 23.00 -18.49 4.61
CA ARG A 130 23.25 -18.75 3.17
C ARG A 130 22.81 -20.14 2.73
N ASN A 131 22.26 -20.96 3.63
CA ASN A 131 21.77 -22.28 3.25
C ASN A 131 20.55 -22.13 2.30
N PRO A 132 20.61 -22.66 1.06
CA PRO A 132 19.55 -22.47 0.08
C PRO A 132 18.23 -23.14 0.49
N ARG A 133 18.30 -24.30 1.14
CA ARG A 133 17.11 -25.00 1.68
C ARG A 133 16.43 -24.17 2.77
N PHE A 134 17.19 -23.61 3.70
CA PHE A 134 16.63 -22.76 4.74
C PHE A 134 15.98 -21.50 4.17
N ASN A 135 16.58 -20.87 3.16
CA ASN A 135 15.99 -19.70 2.49
C ASN A 135 14.68 -20.05 1.78
N PHE A 136 14.63 -21.20 1.09
CA PHE A 136 13.39 -21.69 0.49
C PHE A 136 12.31 -21.99 1.52
N ASP A 137 12.66 -22.67 2.63
CA ASP A 137 11.70 -22.97 3.69
C ASP A 137 11.12 -21.68 4.30
N VAL A 138 11.97 -20.67 4.54
CA VAL A 138 11.51 -19.37 5.06
C VAL A 138 10.66 -18.62 4.04
N PHE A 139 11.02 -18.62 2.76
CA PHE A 139 10.19 -18.09 1.69
C PHE A 139 8.81 -18.75 1.68
N TRP A 140 8.76 -20.08 1.71
CA TRP A 140 7.52 -20.84 1.65
C TRP A 140 6.62 -20.59 2.86
N HIS A 141 7.20 -20.61 4.07
CA HIS A 141 6.47 -20.31 5.30
C HIS A 141 6.01 -18.86 5.37
N THR A 142 6.77 -17.92 4.82
CA THR A 142 6.37 -16.51 4.78
C THR A 142 5.08 -16.34 3.98
N LEU A 143 5.00 -16.95 2.80
CA LEU A 143 3.80 -16.94 1.97
C LEU A 143 2.65 -17.74 2.61
N GLU A 144 2.90 -18.92 3.19
CA GLU A 144 1.86 -19.71 3.88
C GLU A 144 1.18 -18.93 5.03
N GLU A 145 1.98 -18.20 5.81
CA GLU A 145 1.50 -17.51 7.01
C GLU A 145 0.83 -16.15 6.72
N ASN A 146 1.08 -15.55 5.54
CA ASN A 146 0.73 -14.16 5.23
C ASN A 146 -0.01 -13.98 3.89
N TYR A 147 0.04 -14.91 2.94
CA TYR A 147 -0.62 -14.77 1.63
C TYR A 147 -2.03 -15.39 1.64
N PRO A 148 -3.12 -14.61 1.41
CA PRO A 148 -4.47 -15.14 1.53
C PRO A 148 -5.08 -15.65 0.20
N PHE A 149 -4.35 -15.59 -0.92
CA PHE A 149 -4.96 -15.73 -2.25
C PHE A 149 -4.64 -17.02 -3.02
N PHE A 150 -3.96 -18.01 -2.42
CA PHE A 150 -3.60 -19.26 -3.12
C PHE A 150 -4.77 -19.93 -3.84
N TYR A 151 -5.91 -20.07 -3.16
CA TYR A 151 -7.14 -20.63 -3.75
C TYR A 151 -7.58 -19.85 -4.99
N LYS A 152 -7.54 -18.51 -4.92
CA LYS A 152 -7.95 -17.63 -6.04
C LYS A 152 -6.94 -17.69 -7.19
N ARG A 153 -5.66 -17.91 -6.90
CA ARG A 153 -4.61 -18.13 -7.89
C ARG A 153 -4.54 -19.57 -8.41
N GLY A 154 -5.40 -20.47 -7.93
CA GLY A 154 -5.42 -21.87 -8.33
C GLY A 154 -4.15 -22.63 -7.93
N MET A 155 -3.47 -22.21 -6.86
CA MET A 155 -2.24 -22.83 -6.39
C MET A 155 -2.48 -23.68 -5.15
N ASP A 156 -2.11 -24.95 -5.21
CA ASP A 156 -1.95 -25.80 -4.04
C ASP A 156 -0.57 -25.54 -3.42
N TRP A 157 -0.55 -24.78 -2.32
CA TRP A 157 0.69 -24.34 -1.72
C TRP A 157 1.53 -25.47 -1.12
N GLN A 158 0.86 -26.54 -0.65
CA GLN A 158 1.56 -27.72 -0.14
C GLN A 158 2.23 -28.49 -1.29
N GLN A 159 1.53 -28.63 -2.43
CA GLN A 159 2.11 -29.23 -3.62
C GLN A 159 3.32 -28.43 -4.14
N VAL A 160 3.30 -27.10 -4.03
CA VAL A 160 4.47 -26.26 -4.34
C VAL A 160 5.65 -26.64 -3.46
N TYR A 161 5.45 -26.82 -2.15
CA TYR A 161 6.54 -27.27 -1.28
C TYR A 161 7.15 -28.59 -1.76
N GLU A 162 6.31 -29.60 -1.98
CA GLU A 162 6.74 -30.94 -2.39
C GLU A 162 7.48 -30.92 -3.74
N THR A 163 6.99 -30.12 -4.68
CA THR A 163 7.56 -30.02 -6.04
C THR A 163 8.92 -29.31 -6.05
N TYR A 164 9.05 -28.19 -5.33
CA TYR A 164 10.24 -27.35 -5.42
C TYR A 164 11.29 -27.70 -4.37
N SER A 165 10.91 -28.20 -3.20
CA SER A 165 11.88 -28.61 -2.18
C SER A 165 12.79 -29.74 -2.68
N GLY A 166 12.30 -30.65 -3.53
CA GLY A 166 13.12 -31.71 -4.14
C GLY A 166 14.17 -31.23 -5.14
N LYS A 167 14.05 -29.98 -5.62
CA LYS A 167 15.00 -29.35 -6.56
C LYS A 167 16.16 -28.64 -5.85
N ILE A 168 16.12 -28.55 -4.51
CA ILE A 168 17.07 -27.76 -3.72
C ILE A 168 17.99 -28.69 -2.92
N SER A 169 19.28 -28.52 -3.12
CA SER A 169 20.34 -29.20 -2.36
C SER A 169 21.28 -28.16 -1.73
N GLU A 170 22.26 -28.62 -0.94
CA GLU A 170 23.30 -27.75 -0.39
C GLU A 170 24.22 -27.13 -1.46
N GLN A 171 24.17 -27.63 -2.70
CA GLN A 171 24.96 -27.15 -3.83
C GLN A 171 24.18 -26.15 -4.71
N THR A 172 22.89 -25.91 -4.43
CA THR A 172 22.07 -24.96 -5.17
C THR A 172 22.67 -23.56 -5.06
N THR A 173 22.92 -22.92 -6.20
CA THR A 173 23.50 -21.58 -6.26
C THR A 173 22.45 -20.50 -5.96
N ASP A 174 22.90 -19.28 -5.67
CA ASP A 174 22.02 -18.12 -5.51
C ASP A 174 21.20 -17.84 -6.79
N GLU A 175 21.79 -18.06 -7.96
CA GLU A 175 21.10 -17.93 -9.25
C GLU A 175 19.98 -18.96 -9.39
N GLU A 176 20.30 -20.25 -9.19
CA GLU A 176 19.32 -21.34 -9.28
C GLU A 176 18.19 -21.16 -8.27
N LEU A 177 18.52 -20.80 -7.02
CA LEU A 177 17.52 -20.51 -6.00
C LEU A 177 16.63 -19.34 -6.44
N PHE A 178 17.21 -18.24 -6.92
CA PHE A 178 16.45 -17.08 -7.37
C PHE A 178 15.49 -17.45 -8.51
N PHE A 179 15.95 -18.25 -9.48
CA PHE A 179 15.14 -18.66 -10.63
C PHE A 179 13.96 -19.51 -10.17
N LEU A 180 14.18 -20.43 -9.22
CA LEU A 180 13.11 -21.25 -8.63
C LEU A 180 12.09 -20.38 -7.88
N LEU A 181 12.54 -19.44 -7.04
CA LEU A 181 11.64 -18.55 -6.31
C LEU A 181 10.83 -17.66 -7.27
N ARG A 182 11.48 -17.12 -8.32
CA ARG A 182 10.82 -16.31 -9.35
C ARG A 182 9.80 -17.12 -10.15
N GLU A 183 10.12 -18.36 -10.51
CA GLU A 183 9.19 -19.27 -11.17
C GLU A 183 7.92 -19.49 -10.33
N ILE A 184 8.07 -19.69 -9.02
CA ILE A 184 6.95 -19.85 -8.09
C ILE A 184 6.11 -18.56 -8.04
N THR A 185 6.75 -17.39 -7.88
CA THR A 185 6.02 -16.12 -7.79
C THR A 185 5.32 -15.75 -9.11
N ASP A 186 5.95 -16.01 -10.26
CA ASP A 186 5.34 -15.72 -11.56
C ASP A 186 4.11 -16.61 -11.80
N LYS A 187 4.07 -17.85 -11.29
CA LYS A 187 2.90 -18.74 -11.35
C LYS A 187 1.70 -18.26 -10.53
N LEU A 188 1.91 -17.44 -9.49
CA LEU A 188 0.80 -16.81 -8.76
C LEU A 188 0.06 -15.78 -9.63
N GLY A 189 0.71 -15.21 -10.65
CA GLY A 189 0.16 -14.15 -11.48
C GLY A 189 -0.17 -12.89 -10.68
N ASP A 190 0.57 -12.62 -9.60
CA ASP A 190 0.35 -11.54 -8.66
C ASP A 190 1.55 -10.58 -8.68
N GLU A 191 1.41 -9.42 -9.31
CA GLU A 191 2.52 -8.47 -9.49
C GLU A 191 3.01 -7.84 -8.18
N HIS A 192 2.22 -7.87 -7.10
CA HIS A 192 2.67 -7.47 -5.76
C HIS A 192 3.38 -8.59 -5.01
N THR A 193 3.49 -9.78 -5.60
CA THR A 193 4.16 -10.94 -5.01
C THR A 193 5.38 -11.35 -5.82
N THR A 194 6.57 -10.99 -5.35
CA THR A 194 7.84 -11.20 -6.09
C THR A 194 9.03 -11.25 -5.15
N VAL A 195 10.15 -11.78 -5.64
CA VAL A 195 11.44 -11.78 -4.93
C VAL A 195 12.41 -10.84 -5.63
N ARG A 196 13.13 -10.04 -4.84
CA ARG A 196 14.24 -9.21 -5.28
C ARG A 196 15.54 -9.69 -4.66
N ALA A 197 16.49 -10.04 -5.52
CA ALA A 197 17.88 -10.36 -5.18
C ALA A 197 18.79 -9.14 -5.42
N PRO A 198 20.09 -9.20 -5.06
CA PRO A 198 21.08 -8.20 -5.46
C PRO A 198 21.14 -8.04 -6.98
N ASP A 199 21.54 -6.85 -7.45
CA ASP A 199 21.47 -6.48 -8.87
C ASP A 199 22.25 -7.43 -9.79
N GLU A 200 23.36 -8.01 -9.31
CA GLU A 200 24.16 -9.01 -10.02
C GLU A 200 23.33 -10.25 -10.40
N VAL A 201 22.54 -10.78 -9.45
CA VAL A 201 21.67 -11.95 -9.66
C VAL A 201 20.48 -11.59 -10.55
N MET A 202 19.94 -10.38 -10.39
CA MET A 202 18.84 -9.88 -11.24
C MET A 202 19.27 -9.77 -12.71
N GLN A 203 20.46 -9.22 -12.98
CA GLN A 203 21.00 -9.09 -14.34
C GLN A 203 21.23 -10.46 -14.99
N GLN A 204 21.72 -11.44 -14.22
CA GLN A 204 21.86 -12.83 -14.69
C GLN A 204 20.50 -13.43 -15.06
N TYR A 205 19.49 -13.28 -14.21
CA TYR A 205 18.12 -13.73 -14.52
C TYR A 205 17.55 -13.09 -15.79
N GLU A 206 17.71 -11.78 -15.96
CA GLU A 206 17.24 -11.07 -17.14
C GLU A 206 17.92 -11.57 -18.43
N SER A 207 19.23 -11.80 -18.40
CA SER A 207 19.97 -12.35 -19.55
C SER A 207 19.51 -13.76 -19.94
N HIS A 208 19.09 -14.58 -18.97
CA HIS A 208 18.50 -15.90 -19.22
C HIS A 208 17.07 -15.82 -19.76
N ARG A 209 16.30 -14.80 -19.37
CA ARG A 209 14.90 -14.63 -19.78
C ARG A 209 14.75 -14.02 -21.17
N GLN A 210 15.76 -13.33 -21.70
CA GLN A 210 15.69 -12.76 -23.05
C GLN A 210 15.42 -13.87 -24.08
N PRO A 211 14.28 -13.86 -24.78
CA PRO A 211 14.03 -14.82 -25.85
C PRO A 211 15.08 -14.64 -26.95
N ASN A 212 15.44 -15.72 -27.63
CA ASN A 212 16.20 -15.67 -28.88
C ASN A 212 15.47 -14.70 -29.83
N LYS A 213 16.06 -13.53 -30.12
CA LYS A 213 15.53 -12.45 -30.97
C LYS A 213 15.43 -12.82 -32.46
N ASP A 214 15.16 -14.08 -32.78
CA ASP A 214 15.25 -14.59 -34.16
C ASP A 214 13.92 -14.77 -34.89
N SER A 215 12.75 -14.49 -34.29
CA SER A 215 11.50 -14.56 -35.07
C SER A 215 10.32 -13.80 -34.47
N THR A 216 10.20 -12.51 -34.76
CA THR A 216 8.92 -11.83 -35.05
C THR A 216 9.26 -10.45 -35.60
N ALA A 217 8.60 -10.02 -36.67
CA ALA A 217 8.77 -8.69 -37.25
C ALA A 217 8.78 -7.62 -36.15
N GLU A 218 9.82 -6.79 -36.10
CA GLU A 218 9.92 -5.63 -35.21
C GLU A 218 8.73 -4.70 -35.50
N VAL A 219 7.65 -4.87 -34.77
CA VAL A 219 6.60 -3.87 -34.76
C VAL A 219 7.01 -2.86 -33.70
N GLU A 220 7.25 -1.62 -34.13
CA GLU A 220 7.69 -0.52 -33.28
C GLU A 220 6.75 -0.37 -32.07
N ALA A 221 7.31 -0.53 -30.86
CA ALA A 221 6.56 -0.41 -29.62
C ALA A 221 6.12 1.05 -29.43
N ILE A 222 4.83 1.26 -29.11
CA ILE A 222 4.30 2.60 -28.86
C ILE A 222 4.56 2.95 -27.39
N GLU A 223 5.32 4.01 -27.14
CA GLU A 223 5.57 4.49 -25.78
C GLU A 223 4.26 4.96 -25.11
N VAL A 224 3.99 4.47 -23.90
CA VAL A 224 2.85 4.91 -23.08
C VAL A 224 2.79 6.43 -22.91
N GLY A 225 3.96 7.07 -22.82
CA GLY A 225 4.06 8.52 -22.71
C GLY A 225 3.57 9.27 -23.94
N GLU A 226 3.85 8.74 -25.13
CA GLU A 226 3.31 9.30 -26.36
C GLU A 226 1.78 9.23 -26.38
N VAL A 227 1.20 8.08 -26.00
CA VAL A 227 -0.25 7.88 -25.94
C VAL A 227 -0.90 8.88 -24.98
N LYS A 228 -0.40 8.97 -23.73
CA LYS A 228 -0.90 9.90 -22.70
C LYS A 228 -0.92 11.35 -23.22
N ARG A 229 0.21 11.81 -23.77
CA ARG A 229 0.37 13.17 -24.28
C ARG A 229 -0.54 13.45 -25.47
N LYS A 230 -0.64 12.52 -26.41
CA LYS A 230 -1.47 12.65 -27.62
C LYS A 230 -2.94 12.72 -27.25
N LEU A 231 -3.39 11.85 -26.35
CA LEU A 231 -4.75 11.81 -25.84
C LEU A 231 -5.10 13.11 -25.10
N LEU A 232 -4.23 13.57 -24.18
CA LEU A 232 -4.41 14.82 -23.45
C LEU A 232 -4.56 16.01 -24.40
N ARG A 233 -3.63 16.18 -25.37
CA ARG A 233 -3.65 17.29 -26.32
C ARG A 233 -4.80 17.23 -27.33
N HIS A 234 -5.32 16.04 -27.61
CA HIS A 234 -6.49 15.88 -28.48
C HIS A 234 -7.74 16.52 -27.86
N TYR A 235 -7.92 16.35 -26.55
CA TYR A 235 -9.13 16.81 -25.85
C TYR A 235 -8.96 18.16 -25.15
N VAL A 236 -7.80 18.43 -24.57
CA VAL A 236 -7.50 19.63 -23.80
C VAL A 236 -6.59 20.55 -24.62
N LYS A 237 -7.13 21.68 -25.09
CA LYS A 237 -6.39 22.61 -25.96
C LYS A 237 -5.18 23.26 -25.28
N LYS A 238 -5.30 23.54 -23.98
CA LYS A 238 -4.27 24.19 -23.15
C LYS A 238 -4.27 23.52 -21.77
N PRO A 239 -3.70 22.31 -21.64
CA PRO A 239 -3.69 21.61 -20.36
C PRO A 239 -2.85 22.39 -19.36
N LYS A 240 -3.33 22.47 -18.12
CA LYS A 240 -2.49 22.74 -16.96
C LYS A 240 -1.88 21.40 -16.54
N THR A 241 -0.59 21.38 -16.23
CA THR A 241 0.15 20.15 -15.91
C THR A 241 1.04 20.40 -14.71
N PHE A 242 1.03 19.46 -13.77
CA PHE A 242 1.90 19.43 -12.60
C PHE A 242 2.82 18.21 -12.67
N GLY A 243 4.09 18.45 -12.32
CA GLY A 243 5.13 17.44 -12.15
C GLY A 243 5.44 16.61 -13.38
N LYS A 244 6.31 15.62 -13.21
CA LYS A 244 6.70 14.64 -14.22
C LYS A 244 6.68 13.24 -13.61
N ASP A 245 6.13 12.26 -14.32
CA ASP A 245 6.26 10.85 -13.97
C ASP A 245 7.60 10.29 -14.45
N MET A 246 7.82 8.99 -14.19
CA MET A 246 9.07 8.31 -14.55
C MET A 246 9.35 8.32 -16.07
N ASN A 247 8.33 8.54 -16.91
CA ASN A 247 8.46 8.63 -18.36
C ASN A 247 8.59 10.09 -18.85
N GLY A 248 8.66 11.06 -17.93
CA GLY A 248 8.76 12.48 -18.23
C GLY A 248 7.44 13.16 -18.60
N ASP A 249 6.30 12.48 -18.42
CA ASP A 249 4.96 13.03 -18.68
C ASP A 249 4.35 13.68 -17.46
N GLY A 250 3.35 14.55 -17.64
CA GLY A 250 2.66 15.18 -16.51
C GLY A 250 2.06 14.18 -15.53
N LEU A 251 2.40 14.27 -14.23
CA LEU A 251 1.79 13.45 -13.16
C LEU A 251 0.28 13.67 -13.06
N LEU A 252 -0.09 14.94 -13.12
CA LEU A 252 -1.46 15.41 -13.03
C LEU A 252 -1.65 16.49 -14.08
N SER A 253 -2.54 16.23 -15.04
CA SER A 253 -2.88 17.19 -16.08
C SER A 253 -4.38 17.41 -16.14
N TRP A 254 -4.82 18.65 -16.29
CA TRP A 254 -6.24 18.97 -16.29
C TRP A 254 -6.60 20.14 -17.20
N GLY A 255 -7.89 20.23 -17.52
CA GLY A 255 -8.47 21.36 -18.23
C GLY A 255 -9.94 21.14 -18.56
N ILE A 256 -10.56 22.12 -19.20
CA ILE A 256 -11.96 22.03 -19.63
C ILE A 256 -12.00 21.61 -21.10
N ILE A 257 -12.78 20.58 -21.39
CA ILE A 257 -12.96 20.02 -22.74
C ILE A 257 -14.33 20.39 -23.31
N LYS A 258 -14.66 19.84 -24.49
CA LYS A 258 -15.96 20.07 -25.16
C LYS A 258 -17.12 19.86 -24.19
N ARG A 259 -18.21 20.61 -24.40
CA ARG A 259 -19.44 20.59 -23.59
C ARG A 259 -19.27 21.07 -22.14
N ASN A 260 -18.21 21.84 -21.87
CA ASN A 260 -17.94 22.39 -20.54
C ASN A 260 -17.80 21.29 -19.47
N VAL A 261 -16.98 20.28 -19.78
CA VAL A 261 -16.69 19.15 -18.89
C VAL A 261 -15.24 19.29 -18.42
N GLY A 262 -14.99 19.15 -17.13
CA GLY A 262 -13.63 19.08 -16.59
C GLY A 262 -13.00 17.74 -16.95
N TYR A 263 -11.72 17.74 -17.28
CA TYR A 263 -10.95 16.53 -17.54
C TYR A 263 -9.70 16.54 -16.66
N ILE A 264 -9.45 15.44 -15.97
CA ILE A 264 -8.29 15.19 -15.12
C ILE A 264 -7.65 13.89 -15.61
N GLN A 265 -6.38 13.93 -16.00
CA GLN A 265 -5.55 12.75 -16.20
C GLN A 265 -4.58 12.68 -15.03
N LEU A 266 -4.73 11.63 -14.21
CA LEU A 266 -3.92 11.40 -13.01
C LEU A 266 -3.13 10.11 -13.21
N ASN A 267 -1.84 10.26 -13.50
CA ASN A 267 -0.96 9.18 -13.97
C ASN A 267 -0.18 8.49 -12.84
N ASN A 268 -0.21 9.02 -11.62
CA ASN A 268 0.51 8.43 -10.47
C ASN A 268 -0.19 8.79 -9.14
N MET A 269 0.08 8.03 -8.07
CA MET A 269 -0.33 8.31 -6.68
C MET A 269 0.88 8.61 -5.77
N LEU A 270 1.97 9.08 -6.37
CA LEU A 270 3.25 9.47 -5.77
C LEU A 270 3.77 10.72 -6.50
N PHE A 271 4.76 11.42 -5.92
CA PHE A 271 5.46 12.58 -6.47
C PHE A 271 4.70 13.91 -6.38
N PHE A 272 3.84 14.04 -5.37
CA PHE A 272 3.18 15.30 -5.02
C PHE A 272 3.86 16.03 -3.86
N ALA A 273 4.65 15.34 -3.03
CA ALA A 273 5.48 16.02 -2.03
C ALA A 273 6.63 16.80 -2.70
N ASP A 274 6.92 17.99 -2.18
CA ASP A 274 8.01 18.84 -2.64
C ASP A 274 9.28 18.59 -1.81
N TYR A 275 10.13 17.70 -2.31
CA TYR A 275 11.45 17.39 -1.73
C TYR A 275 12.60 18.20 -2.35
N ASN A 276 12.31 19.25 -3.14
CA ASN A 276 13.32 20.05 -3.85
C ASN A 276 14.30 19.20 -4.68
N ILE A 277 13.81 18.11 -5.30
CA ILE A 277 14.62 17.29 -6.20
C ILE A 277 14.94 18.11 -7.47
N PRO A 278 16.20 18.15 -7.95
CA PRO A 278 16.56 18.95 -9.12
C PRO A 278 15.76 18.57 -10.37
N ASP A 279 15.19 19.56 -11.06
CA ASP A 279 14.42 19.39 -12.30
C ASP A 279 15.22 18.77 -13.46
N SER A 280 16.54 18.74 -13.35
CA SER A 280 17.45 18.11 -14.31
C SER A 280 17.44 16.58 -14.23
N LEU A 281 17.02 15.99 -13.10
CA LEU A 281 16.91 14.54 -12.96
C LEU A 281 15.63 14.03 -13.64
N THR A 282 15.72 12.87 -14.28
CA THR A 282 14.60 12.21 -14.95
C THR A 282 14.65 10.71 -14.72
N GLY A 283 13.56 10.01 -15.04
CA GLY A 283 13.51 8.55 -14.97
C GLY A 283 13.88 7.99 -13.60
N TYR A 284 14.73 6.97 -13.61
CA TYR A 284 15.19 6.29 -12.40
C TYR A 284 16.03 7.17 -11.48
N ASP A 285 16.81 8.11 -12.01
CA ASP A 285 17.62 9.03 -11.18
C ASP A 285 16.72 9.94 -10.33
N TYR A 286 15.63 10.44 -10.93
CA TYR A 286 14.62 11.21 -10.20
C TYR A 286 13.92 10.33 -9.17
N LEU A 287 13.46 9.13 -9.56
CA LEU A 287 12.78 8.19 -8.67
C LEU A 287 13.63 7.89 -7.43
N PHE A 288 14.88 7.47 -7.60
CA PHE A 288 15.73 7.08 -6.48
C PHE A 288 16.06 8.27 -5.58
N SER A 289 16.30 9.45 -6.15
CA SER A 289 16.51 10.67 -5.36
C SER A 289 15.26 11.04 -4.55
N TYR A 290 14.07 10.89 -5.16
CA TYR A 290 12.79 11.13 -4.48
C TYR A 290 12.57 10.14 -3.33
N LEU A 291 12.76 8.85 -3.61
CA LEU A 291 12.57 7.78 -2.62
C LEU A 291 13.56 7.92 -1.46
N GLU A 292 14.81 8.30 -1.70
CA GLU A 292 15.79 8.55 -0.64
C GLU A 292 15.30 9.63 0.34
N GLN A 293 14.80 10.76 -0.20
CA GLN A 293 14.25 11.83 0.64
C GLN A 293 12.98 11.38 1.37
N SER A 294 12.07 10.72 0.64
CA SER A 294 10.82 10.18 1.19
C SER A 294 11.05 9.19 2.33
N ASP A 295 11.98 8.24 2.17
CA ASP A 295 12.27 7.19 3.15
C ASP A 295 12.86 7.76 4.45
N SER A 296 13.55 8.88 4.36
CA SER A 296 14.10 9.59 5.52
C SER A 296 13.06 10.44 6.26
N ASN A 297 11.93 10.74 5.63
CA ASN A 297 10.91 11.65 6.13
C ASN A 297 9.77 10.91 6.87
N PRO A 298 9.55 11.12 8.18
CA PRO A 298 8.47 10.47 8.91
C PRO A 298 7.06 10.90 8.47
N ASN A 299 6.93 12.01 7.73
CA ASN A 299 5.67 12.55 7.25
C ASN A 299 5.44 12.36 5.74
N TYR A 300 6.20 11.47 5.10
CA TYR A 300 6.21 11.36 3.63
C TYR A 300 4.83 11.22 3.00
N GLN A 301 3.95 10.37 3.56
CA GLN A 301 2.58 10.22 3.07
C GLN A 301 1.70 11.45 3.32
N GLN A 302 1.93 12.19 4.41
CA GLN A 302 1.21 13.43 4.70
C GLN A 302 1.64 14.55 3.75
N ASP A 303 2.92 14.59 3.37
CA ASP A 303 3.43 15.58 2.42
C ASP A 303 2.89 15.32 1.01
N GLU A 304 2.75 14.05 0.61
CA GLU A 304 2.06 13.64 -0.61
C GLU A 304 0.60 14.15 -0.63
N VAL A 305 -0.14 13.90 0.46
CA VAL A 305 -1.51 14.38 0.63
C VAL A 305 -1.59 15.91 0.56
N LYS A 306 -0.67 16.62 1.22
CA LYS A 306 -0.61 18.08 1.23
C LYS A 306 -0.38 18.63 -0.19
N GLY A 307 0.55 18.03 -0.92
CA GLY A 307 0.86 18.39 -2.31
C GLY A 307 -0.36 18.25 -3.21
N ILE A 308 -0.96 17.05 -3.26
CA ILE A 308 -2.10 16.82 -4.14
C ILE A 308 -3.35 17.60 -3.70
N SER A 309 -3.57 17.80 -2.39
CA SER A 309 -4.74 18.54 -1.85
C SER A 309 -4.79 19.96 -2.40
N THR A 310 -3.65 20.65 -2.46
CA THR A 310 -3.56 22.03 -2.94
C THR A 310 -3.89 22.11 -4.43
N LEU A 311 -3.41 21.15 -5.22
CA LEU A 311 -3.71 21.05 -6.65
C LEU A 311 -5.20 20.75 -6.87
N LEU A 312 -5.77 19.82 -6.11
CA LEU A 312 -7.18 19.47 -6.18
C LEU A 312 -8.09 20.65 -5.82
N ASP A 313 -7.75 21.45 -4.80
CA ASP A 313 -8.49 22.68 -4.47
C ASP A 313 -8.57 23.62 -5.69
N SER A 314 -7.44 23.85 -6.37
CA SER A 314 -7.39 24.66 -7.59
C SER A 314 -8.18 24.04 -8.74
N ILE A 315 -8.13 22.71 -8.90
CA ILE A 315 -8.85 22.00 -9.97
C ILE A 315 -10.36 22.08 -9.75
N ILE A 316 -10.83 21.85 -8.52
CA ILE A 316 -12.26 21.95 -8.19
C ILE A 316 -12.75 23.39 -8.40
N GLN A 317 -11.92 24.40 -8.06
CA GLN A 317 -12.24 25.79 -8.34
C GLN A 317 -12.32 26.09 -9.85
N ASP A 318 -11.36 25.60 -10.65
CA ASP A 318 -11.40 25.73 -12.12
C ASP A 318 -12.67 25.07 -12.70
N PHE A 319 -13.14 23.99 -12.07
CA PHE A 319 -14.24 23.17 -12.56
C PHE A 319 -15.61 23.54 -11.99
N ARG A 320 -15.71 24.54 -11.10
CA ARG A 320 -16.96 24.91 -10.41
C ARG A 320 -18.20 25.00 -11.32
N ASP A 321 -18.04 25.55 -12.53
CA ASP A 321 -19.14 25.81 -13.47
C ASP A 321 -19.24 24.76 -14.58
N THR A 322 -18.39 23.73 -14.57
CA THR A 322 -18.46 22.59 -15.50
C THR A 322 -19.72 21.76 -15.25
N ARG A 323 -20.12 20.94 -16.23
CA ARG A 323 -21.32 20.09 -16.15
C ARG A 323 -21.05 18.72 -15.52
N GLY A 324 -19.79 18.31 -15.49
CA GLY A 324 -19.30 17.07 -14.92
C GLY A 324 -17.78 17.03 -15.03
N VAL A 325 -17.18 15.99 -14.46
CA VAL A 325 -15.73 15.74 -14.51
C VAL A 325 -15.46 14.36 -15.07
N ILE A 326 -14.42 14.24 -15.89
CA ILE A 326 -13.79 12.97 -16.26
C ILE A 326 -12.49 12.86 -15.45
N LEU A 327 -12.37 11.80 -14.66
CA LEU A 327 -11.13 11.40 -13.99
C LEU A 327 -10.57 10.17 -14.72
N ASP A 328 -9.44 10.32 -15.39
CA ASP A 328 -8.79 9.29 -16.19
C ASP A 328 -7.62 8.66 -15.41
N LEU A 329 -7.78 7.39 -15.03
CA LEU A 329 -6.79 6.56 -14.33
C LEU A 329 -6.27 5.41 -15.20
N ARG A 330 -6.55 5.40 -16.51
CA ARG A 330 -6.21 4.29 -17.42
C ARG A 330 -4.71 4.00 -17.56
N PHE A 331 -3.85 4.89 -17.08
CA PHE A 331 -2.40 4.76 -17.15
C PHE A 331 -1.73 4.81 -15.76
N ASN A 332 -2.52 4.75 -14.69
CA ASN A 332 -2.02 4.92 -13.32
C ASN A 332 -1.66 3.56 -12.71
N LEU A 333 -0.40 3.38 -12.35
CA LEU A 333 0.17 2.10 -11.93
C LEU A 333 0.39 1.96 -10.41
N GLY A 334 0.06 2.97 -9.61
CA GLY A 334 0.26 2.88 -8.16
C GLY A 334 0.71 4.15 -7.48
N GLY A 335 1.30 3.98 -6.30
CA GLY A 335 1.73 5.02 -5.36
C GLY A 335 1.13 4.77 -3.98
N TYR A 336 0.66 5.79 -3.27
CA TYR A 336 0.10 5.63 -1.93
C TYR A 336 -1.44 5.75 -1.88
N ASP A 337 -2.08 4.82 -1.17
CA ASP A 337 -3.53 4.83 -0.90
C ASP A 337 -4.05 6.15 -0.31
N VAL A 338 -3.23 6.85 0.47
CA VAL A 338 -3.61 8.16 1.02
C VAL A 338 -3.90 9.20 -0.06
N VAL A 339 -3.22 9.13 -1.20
CA VAL A 339 -3.44 10.03 -2.35
C VAL A 339 -4.76 9.67 -3.02
N SER A 340 -5.03 8.36 -3.20
CA SER A 340 -6.34 7.86 -3.66
C SER A 340 -7.50 8.36 -2.79
N MET A 341 -7.35 8.32 -1.46
CA MET A 341 -8.36 8.81 -0.53
C MET A 341 -8.52 10.35 -0.60
N GLU A 342 -7.41 11.07 -0.76
CA GLU A 342 -7.41 12.53 -0.90
C GLU A 342 -8.12 13.01 -2.18
N VAL A 343 -8.00 12.25 -3.27
CA VAL A 343 -8.77 12.49 -4.51
C VAL A 343 -10.24 12.14 -4.30
N LEU A 344 -10.54 10.96 -3.74
CA LEU A 344 -11.92 10.48 -3.64
C LEU A 344 -12.79 11.35 -2.72
N LYS A 345 -12.24 11.89 -1.62
CA LYS A 345 -13.01 12.78 -0.73
C LYS A 345 -13.51 14.08 -1.40
N ARG A 346 -12.97 14.44 -2.57
CA ARG A 346 -13.46 15.55 -3.41
C ARG A 346 -14.81 15.24 -4.04
N PHE A 347 -15.17 13.97 -4.15
CA PHE A 347 -16.37 13.50 -4.83
C PHE A 347 -17.39 12.89 -3.85
N LEU A 348 -17.22 13.11 -2.55
CA LEU A 348 -18.18 12.68 -1.53
C LEU A 348 -19.12 13.83 -1.16
N ASN A 349 -20.37 13.48 -0.85
CA ASN A 349 -21.35 14.45 -0.35
C ASN A 349 -21.51 14.41 1.17
N GLU A 350 -21.25 13.24 1.76
CA GLU A 350 -21.43 12.89 3.17
C GLU A 350 -20.37 11.86 3.61
N GLU A 351 -20.31 11.57 4.91
CA GLU A 351 -19.46 10.50 5.42
C GLU A 351 -19.82 9.18 4.74
N THR A 352 -18.84 8.53 4.11
CA THR A 352 -19.07 7.32 3.32
C THR A 352 -18.11 6.22 3.74
N HIS A 353 -18.65 5.04 4.07
CA HIS A 353 -17.86 3.82 4.18
C HIS A 353 -17.51 3.32 2.77
N LEU A 354 -16.23 3.30 2.45
CA LEU A 354 -15.75 3.01 1.10
C LEU A 354 -15.49 1.51 0.91
N PHE A 355 -14.67 0.96 1.79
CA PHE A 355 -14.25 -0.43 1.79
C PHE A 355 -13.72 -0.82 3.17
N SER A 356 -13.51 -2.12 3.36
CA SER A 356 -12.88 -2.69 4.53
C SER A 356 -11.60 -3.42 4.14
N LYS A 357 -10.66 -3.56 5.08
CA LYS A 357 -9.52 -4.46 4.90
C LYS A 357 -9.16 -5.27 6.14
N ARG A 358 -8.57 -6.44 5.90
CA ARG A 358 -8.07 -7.36 6.94
C ARG A 358 -6.81 -8.07 6.46
N ALA A 359 -5.84 -8.21 7.35
CA ALA A 359 -4.58 -8.87 7.06
C ALA A 359 -4.67 -10.36 7.38
N LYS A 360 -4.00 -11.20 6.60
CA LYS A 360 -3.88 -12.64 6.85
C LYS A 360 -3.15 -12.88 8.17
N THR A 361 -3.58 -13.90 8.89
CA THR A 361 -2.87 -14.47 10.04
C THR A 361 -2.78 -15.97 9.83
N VAL A 362 -1.92 -16.64 10.60
CA VAL A 362 -1.78 -18.11 10.57
C VAL A 362 -3.14 -18.82 10.68
N ASN A 363 -4.03 -18.34 11.56
CA ASN A 363 -5.30 -19.00 11.89
C ASN A 363 -6.54 -18.27 11.33
N GLY A 364 -6.39 -17.32 10.40
CA GLY A 364 -7.52 -16.54 9.88
C GLY A 364 -7.11 -15.14 9.47
N PHE A 365 -7.80 -14.12 9.97
CA PHE A 365 -7.55 -12.72 9.62
C PHE A 365 -7.56 -11.82 10.85
N THR A 366 -6.92 -10.66 10.73
CA THR A 366 -7.05 -9.59 11.72
C THR A 366 -8.50 -9.07 11.79
N LYS A 367 -8.80 -8.27 12.83
CA LYS A 367 -10.08 -7.57 12.90
C LYS A 367 -10.22 -6.65 11.69
N GLU A 368 -11.42 -6.62 11.12
CA GLU A 368 -11.79 -5.73 10.02
C GLU A 368 -11.48 -4.27 10.36
N GLN A 369 -10.79 -3.60 9.44
CA GLN A 369 -10.56 -2.16 9.44
C GLN A 369 -11.46 -1.52 8.40
N LYS A 370 -12.40 -0.68 8.85
CA LYS A 370 -13.29 0.07 7.95
C LYS A 370 -12.62 1.36 7.51
N ILE A 371 -12.53 1.57 6.21
CA ILE A 371 -12.05 2.82 5.61
C ILE A 371 -13.26 3.68 5.29
N THR A 372 -13.38 4.77 6.05
CA THR A 372 -14.47 5.74 5.96
C THR A 372 -13.88 7.12 5.73
N LEU A 373 -14.45 7.88 4.79
CA LEU A 373 -14.00 9.24 4.50
C LEU A 373 -15.12 10.25 4.69
N GLN A 374 -14.71 11.42 5.17
CA GLN A 374 -15.53 12.63 5.24
C GLN A 374 -15.34 13.45 3.94
N PRO A 375 -16.37 14.18 3.47
CA PRO A 375 -16.26 14.99 2.27
C PRO A 375 -15.31 16.17 2.49
N SER A 376 -14.57 16.56 1.44
CA SER A 376 -13.75 17.77 1.46
C SER A 376 -14.61 19.04 1.53
N GLN A 377 -14.04 20.13 2.05
CA GLN A 377 -14.64 21.47 1.95
C GLN A 377 -14.76 21.90 0.48
N HIS A 378 -13.71 21.72 -0.32
CA HIS A 378 -13.75 21.89 -1.77
C HIS A 378 -14.15 20.57 -2.44
N LYS A 379 -15.46 20.32 -2.46
CA LYS A 379 -16.06 19.13 -3.10
C LYS A 379 -16.74 19.46 -4.43
N TYR A 380 -16.81 18.46 -5.29
CA TYR A 380 -17.50 18.48 -6.57
C TYR A 380 -18.71 17.53 -6.51
N THR A 381 -19.90 18.09 -6.76
CA THR A 381 -21.18 17.40 -6.54
C THR A 381 -21.91 17.03 -7.83
N LYS A 382 -21.36 17.41 -8.99
CA LYS A 382 -21.92 17.09 -10.31
C LYS A 382 -21.39 15.73 -10.80
N PRO A 383 -21.97 15.13 -11.85
CA PRO A 383 -21.59 13.79 -12.31
C PRO A 383 -20.09 13.63 -12.60
N ILE A 384 -19.54 12.47 -12.22
CA ILE A 384 -18.14 12.10 -12.46
C ILE A 384 -18.10 10.85 -13.32
N SER A 385 -17.32 10.87 -14.40
CA SER A 385 -16.93 9.68 -15.15
C SER A 385 -15.53 9.28 -14.75
N LEU A 386 -15.35 8.04 -14.30
CA LEU A 386 -14.07 7.48 -13.87
C LEU A 386 -13.59 6.49 -14.93
N LEU A 387 -12.48 6.79 -15.61
CA LEU A 387 -11.96 5.94 -16.67
C LEU A 387 -10.91 4.97 -16.12
N THR A 388 -11.09 3.68 -16.39
CA THR A 388 -10.21 2.59 -15.92
C THR A 388 -9.79 1.68 -17.06
N SER A 389 -8.64 1.04 -16.90
CA SER A 389 -8.11 0.03 -17.83
C SER A 389 -7.61 -1.19 -17.06
N HIS A 390 -7.16 -2.22 -17.78
CA HIS A 390 -6.47 -3.35 -17.18
C HIS A 390 -5.11 -2.97 -16.56
N GLN A 391 -4.56 -1.81 -16.93
CA GLN A 391 -3.32 -1.25 -16.38
C GLN A 391 -3.55 -0.43 -15.11
N THR A 392 -4.79 -0.03 -14.78
CA THR A 392 -5.07 0.64 -13.51
C THR A 392 -4.77 -0.33 -12.36
N SER A 393 -3.69 -0.12 -11.61
CA SER A 393 -3.18 -1.11 -10.64
C SER A 393 -2.75 -0.49 -9.31
N SER A 394 -2.81 -1.25 -8.21
CA SER A 394 -2.35 -0.83 -6.87
C SER A 394 -3.16 0.34 -6.29
N ALA A 395 -2.54 1.36 -5.70
CA ALA A 395 -3.22 2.49 -5.05
C ALA A 395 -4.41 3.12 -5.81
N PRO A 396 -4.40 3.43 -7.13
CA PRO A 396 -5.59 3.89 -7.83
C PRO A 396 -6.76 2.92 -7.77
N GLU A 397 -6.53 1.60 -7.62
CA GLU A 397 -7.61 0.64 -7.45
C GLU A 397 -8.37 0.84 -6.15
N THR A 398 -7.77 1.37 -5.08
CA THR A 398 -8.49 1.69 -3.84
C THR A 398 -9.42 2.90 -4.01
N LEU A 399 -9.07 3.85 -4.90
CA LEU A 399 -9.98 4.90 -5.36
C LEU A 399 -11.15 4.28 -6.16
N VAL A 400 -10.86 3.40 -7.11
CA VAL A 400 -11.91 2.75 -7.93
C VAL A 400 -12.82 1.87 -7.05
N LEU A 401 -12.27 1.14 -6.09
CA LEU A 401 -12.99 0.33 -5.10
C LEU A 401 -13.91 1.23 -4.26
N GLY A 402 -13.36 2.30 -3.68
CA GLY A 402 -14.15 3.26 -2.90
C GLY A 402 -15.24 3.96 -3.72
N SER A 403 -15.01 4.17 -5.02
CA SER A 403 -16.03 4.74 -5.92
C SER A 403 -17.29 3.88 -6.06
N MET A 404 -17.23 2.58 -5.69
CA MET A 404 -18.41 1.71 -5.68
C MET A 404 -19.47 2.18 -4.67
N ALA A 405 -19.06 2.88 -3.60
CA ALA A 405 -19.95 3.46 -2.60
C ALA A 405 -20.50 4.84 -3.00
N VAL A 406 -20.14 5.36 -4.18
CA VAL A 406 -20.41 6.76 -4.58
C VAL A 406 -21.30 6.82 -5.82
N SER A 407 -22.58 7.13 -5.61
CA SER A 407 -23.63 7.07 -6.65
C SER A 407 -23.51 8.12 -7.77
N GLN A 408 -22.64 9.11 -7.64
CA GLN A 408 -22.37 10.12 -8.69
C GLN A 408 -21.23 9.73 -9.63
N ILE A 409 -20.49 8.64 -9.34
CA ILE A 409 -19.37 8.18 -10.15
C ILE A 409 -19.84 7.08 -11.10
N THR A 410 -19.60 7.27 -12.40
CA THR A 410 -19.76 6.24 -13.43
C THR A 410 -18.39 5.78 -13.93
N ARG A 411 -17.96 4.59 -13.48
CA ARG A 411 -16.82 3.85 -14.03
C ARG A 411 -17.03 3.39 -15.49
N ILE A 412 -16.10 3.69 -16.39
CA ILE A 412 -16.14 3.41 -17.83
C ILE A 412 -14.77 2.87 -18.27
N GLY A 413 -14.73 1.84 -19.11
CA GLY A 413 -13.48 1.28 -19.63
C GLY A 413 -13.44 -0.22 -19.43
N SER A 414 -12.41 -0.75 -18.77
CA SER A 414 -12.33 -2.16 -18.39
C SER A 414 -12.12 -2.34 -16.89
N SER A 415 -12.13 -3.60 -16.43
CA SER A 415 -11.79 -3.93 -15.04
C SER A 415 -10.35 -3.54 -14.75
N THR A 416 -10.07 -3.06 -13.53
CA THR A 416 -8.71 -2.78 -13.06
C THR A 416 -7.84 -4.05 -13.01
N MET A 417 -6.54 -3.91 -12.73
CA MET A 417 -5.59 -5.03 -12.73
C MET A 417 -5.96 -6.12 -11.70
N GLY A 418 -6.48 -5.72 -10.53
CA GLY A 418 -6.82 -6.64 -9.45
C GLY A 418 -5.64 -6.94 -8.52
N ILE A 419 -4.79 -5.97 -8.23
CA ILE A 419 -3.71 -6.11 -7.23
C ILE A 419 -3.89 -5.04 -6.15
N LEU A 420 -4.95 -5.19 -5.35
CA LEU A 420 -5.42 -4.19 -4.39
C LEU A 420 -4.64 -4.23 -3.08
N SER A 421 -4.17 -5.40 -2.66
CA SER A 421 -3.45 -5.55 -1.40
C SER A 421 -2.18 -4.68 -1.38
N ASP A 422 -1.94 -3.99 -0.27
CA ASP A 422 -0.61 -3.43 0.03
C ASP A 422 0.45 -4.55 -0.05
N ALA A 423 1.60 -4.23 -0.66
CA ALA A 423 2.73 -5.14 -0.73
C ALA A 423 3.45 -5.19 0.63
N LEU A 424 3.38 -6.34 1.30
CA LEU A 424 4.14 -6.61 2.50
C LEU A 424 5.58 -6.98 2.12
N GLU A 425 6.54 -6.19 2.56
CA GLU A 425 7.96 -6.49 2.37
C GLU A 425 8.54 -7.32 3.52
N LYS A 426 9.21 -8.44 3.19
CA LYS A 426 9.80 -9.42 4.11
C LYS A 426 11.26 -9.70 3.74
N LYS A 427 12.14 -9.76 4.74
CA LYS A 427 13.55 -10.14 4.56
C LYS A 427 13.74 -11.65 4.62
N LEU A 428 14.36 -12.23 3.59
CA LEU A 428 14.81 -13.62 3.61
C LEU A 428 16.18 -13.73 4.33
N PRO A 429 16.53 -14.91 4.88
CA PRO A 429 17.78 -15.12 5.63
C PRO A 429 19.05 -14.70 4.88
N ASN A 430 19.13 -14.95 3.57
CA ASN A 430 20.26 -14.58 2.72
C ASN A 430 20.33 -13.09 2.38
N GLY A 431 19.39 -12.29 2.88
CA GLY A 431 19.32 -10.85 2.66
C GLY A 431 18.49 -10.43 1.44
N TRP A 432 17.87 -11.35 0.72
CA TRP A 432 16.92 -11.00 -0.34
C TRP A 432 15.62 -10.45 0.24
N THR A 433 14.84 -9.80 -0.61
CA THR A 433 13.55 -9.22 -0.22
C THR A 433 12.42 -9.95 -0.93
N LEU A 434 11.44 -10.44 -0.18
CA LEU A 434 10.17 -10.96 -0.67
C LEU A 434 9.10 -9.88 -0.49
N TYR A 435 8.41 -9.55 -1.56
CA TYR A 435 7.16 -8.78 -1.54
C TYR A 435 6.00 -9.76 -1.69
N LEU A 436 4.90 -9.54 -0.98
CA LEU A 436 3.69 -10.35 -1.09
C LEU A 436 2.43 -9.56 -0.72
N SER A 437 1.34 -9.90 -1.39
CA SER A 437 0.00 -9.45 -0.99
C SER A 437 -0.42 -10.12 0.33
N ASN A 438 -0.80 -9.33 1.33
CA ASN A 438 -1.08 -9.81 2.69
C ASN A 438 -2.49 -9.45 3.20
N GLU A 439 -3.21 -8.60 2.47
CA GLU A 439 -4.45 -8.00 2.94
C GLU A 439 -5.61 -8.28 1.97
N ILE A 440 -6.74 -8.69 2.51
CA ILE A 440 -8.00 -8.75 1.75
C ILE A 440 -8.68 -7.38 1.86
N TYR A 441 -8.94 -6.76 0.71
CA TYR A 441 -9.78 -5.59 0.56
C TYR A 441 -11.17 -6.01 0.11
N GLU A 442 -12.20 -5.55 0.81
CA GLU A 442 -13.61 -5.86 0.56
C GLU A 442 -14.38 -4.55 0.30
N ASN A 443 -15.16 -4.48 -0.78
CA ASN A 443 -16.02 -3.33 -1.04
C ASN A 443 -17.11 -3.17 0.05
N SER A 444 -17.90 -2.10 -0.04
CA SER A 444 -19.01 -1.85 0.91
C SER A 444 -20.10 -2.93 0.96
N LEU A 445 -20.08 -3.91 0.04
CA LEU A 445 -20.96 -5.08 0.01
C LEU A 445 -20.27 -6.38 0.49
N GLY A 446 -19.02 -6.30 0.95
CA GLY A 446 -18.24 -7.45 1.42
C GLY A 446 -17.59 -8.29 0.33
N GLN A 447 -17.47 -7.79 -0.91
CA GLN A 447 -16.86 -8.54 -2.02
C GLN A 447 -15.36 -8.24 -2.12
N HIS A 448 -14.52 -9.28 -2.16
CA HIS A 448 -13.08 -9.15 -2.37
C HIS A 448 -12.71 -9.24 -3.87
N LEU A 449 -11.94 -8.26 -4.35
CA LEU A 449 -11.71 -8.07 -5.79
C LEU A 449 -10.24 -8.27 -6.23
N GLU A 450 -9.36 -8.71 -5.34
CA GLU A 450 -8.00 -9.16 -5.68
C GLU A 450 -8.05 -10.22 -6.79
N GLY A 451 -7.20 -10.17 -7.81
CA GLY A 451 -7.16 -11.06 -8.96
C GLY A 451 -8.25 -10.84 -10.03
N ASP A 452 -9.37 -10.17 -9.68
CA ASP A 452 -10.47 -9.89 -10.62
C ASP A 452 -10.48 -8.43 -11.10
N GLY A 453 -10.02 -7.51 -10.25
CA GLY A 453 -10.14 -6.07 -10.46
C GLY A 453 -11.54 -5.53 -10.19
N VAL A 454 -11.65 -4.20 -10.14
CA VAL A 454 -12.91 -3.49 -9.98
C VAL A 454 -13.54 -3.28 -11.35
N ALA A 455 -14.71 -3.89 -11.58
CA ALA A 455 -15.40 -3.77 -12.86
C ALA A 455 -15.95 -2.36 -13.12
N PRO A 456 -15.97 -1.93 -14.40
CA PRO A 456 -16.64 -0.71 -14.80
C PRO A 456 -18.17 -0.90 -14.79
N HIS A 457 -18.92 0.19 -14.77
CA HIS A 457 -20.35 0.12 -15.07
C HIS A 457 -20.57 -0.09 -16.58
N ILE A 458 -19.70 0.53 -17.40
CA ILE A 458 -19.75 0.43 -18.85
C ILE A 458 -18.43 -0.14 -19.36
N GLU A 459 -18.48 -1.37 -19.86
CA GLU A 459 -17.33 -2.13 -20.39
C GLU A 459 -17.06 -1.75 -21.85
N LEU A 460 -15.79 -1.51 -22.20
CA LEU A 460 -15.33 -1.17 -23.55
C LEU A 460 -14.44 -2.24 -24.19
N GLY A 461 -14.19 -3.36 -23.51
CA GLY A 461 -13.49 -4.51 -24.10
C GLY A 461 -12.02 -4.19 -24.42
N TYR A 462 -11.35 -3.43 -23.57
CA TYR A 462 -9.93 -3.14 -23.74
C TYR A 462 -9.09 -4.42 -23.73
N PRO A 463 -8.04 -4.51 -24.58
CA PRO A 463 -7.06 -5.59 -24.47
C PRO A 463 -6.42 -5.62 -23.08
N LYS A 464 -6.16 -6.82 -22.57
CA LYS A 464 -5.38 -6.99 -21.34
C LYS A 464 -3.89 -6.72 -21.57
N ASP A 465 -3.39 -7.13 -22.73
CA ASP A 465 -2.02 -6.83 -23.14
C ASP A 465 -1.82 -5.32 -23.26
N GLU A 466 -0.79 -4.79 -22.61
CA GLU A 466 -0.52 -3.36 -22.55
C GLU A 466 -0.24 -2.79 -23.94
N GLU A 467 0.54 -3.49 -24.77
CA GLU A 467 0.91 -2.99 -26.08
C GLU A 467 -0.31 -2.92 -27.02
N GLU A 468 -1.14 -3.97 -27.02
CA GLU A 468 -2.42 -3.96 -27.74
C GLU A 468 -3.35 -2.84 -27.25
N PHE A 469 -3.41 -2.62 -25.93
CA PHE A 469 -4.20 -1.54 -25.34
C PHE A 469 -3.70 -0.16 -25.80
N LEU A 470 -2.39 0.10 -25.69
CA LEU A 470 -1.78 1.36 -26.13
C LEU A 470 -2.01 1.61 -27.63
N ARG A 471 -1.85 0.58 -28.47
CA ARG A 471 -2.16 0.65 -29.91
C ARG A 471 -3.62 0.97 -30.18
N SER A 472 -4.54 0.33 -29.45
CA SER A 472 -5.97 0.57 -29.60
C SER A 472 -6.32 2.04 -29.36
N LEU A 473 -5.75 2.66 -28.32
CA LEU A 473 -5.93 4.07 -28.02
C LEU A 473 -5.23 4.95 -29.06
N TYR A 474 -3.98 4.65 -29.40
CA TYR A 474 -3.16 5.47 -30.29
C TYR A 474 -3.77 5.63 -31.69
N TYR A 475 -4.21 4.53 -32.30
CA TYR A 475 -4.83 4.54 -33.62
C TYR A 475 -6.32 4.92 -33.56
N GLY A 476 -7.02 4.51 -32.49
CA GLY A 476 -8.43 4.84 -32.25
C GLY A 476 -8.68 6.34 -32.12
N LEU A 477 -7.72 7.08 -31.54
CA LEU A 477 -7.84 8.53 -31.28
C LEU A 477 -8.14 9.38 -32.54
N ARG A 478 -7.84 8.88 -33.75
CA ARG A 478 -8.25 9.55 -35.01
C ARG A 478 -9.78 9.70 -35.14
N LYS A 479 -10.54 8.79 -34.54
CA LYS A 479 -12.02 8.79 -34.51
C LYS A 479 -12.59 9.37 -33.21
N GLY A 480 -11.71 9.76 -32.27
CA GLY A 480 -12.04 10.06 -30.88
C GLY A 480 -11.85 8.84 -29.97
N ASP A 481 -11.53 9.11 -28.71
CA ASP A 481 -11.44 8.12 -27.64
C ASP A 481 -12.85 7.72 -27.17
N GLU A 482 -13.17 6.43 -27.25
CA GLU A 482 -14.52 5.93 -26.98
C GLU A 482 -15.00 6.23 -25.55
N ALA A 483 -14.13 6.09 -24.56
CA ALA A 483 -14.47 6.33 -23.15
C ALA A 483 -14.76 7.81 -22.88
N ILE A 484 -13.92 8.71 -23.39
CA ILE A 484 -14.12 10.16 -23.26
C ILE A 484 -15.38 10.59 -24.03
N GLU A 485 -15.59 10.11 -25.26
CA GLU A 485 -16.78 10.45 -26.03
C GLU A 485 -18.08 9.95 -25.37
N LEU A 486 -18.02 8.79 -24.71
CA LEU A 486 -19.14 8.28 -23.92
C LEU A 486 -19.39 9.12 -22.67
N ALA A 487 -18.35 9.46 -21.90
CA ALA A 487 -18.45 10.34 -20.75
C ALA A 487 -19.03 11.72 -21.11
N LEU A 488 -18.62 12.27 -22.27
CA LEU A 488 -19.18 13.50 -22.82
C LEU A 488 -20.67 13.38 -23.18
N LYS A 489 -21.15 12.20 -23.56
CA LYS A 489 -22.59 11.94 -23.79
C LYS A 489 -23.34 11.85 -22.47
N LEU A 490 -22.81 11.15 -21.47
CA LEU A 490 -23.43 11.00 -20.15
C LEU A 490 -23.59 12.33 -19.43
N SER A 491 -22.64 13.26 -19.56
CA SER A 491 -22.75 14.61 -18.98
C SER A 491 -23.88 15.48 -19.55
N ARG A 492 -24.58 15.04 -20.61
CA ARG A 492 -25.78 15.73 -21.15
C ARG A 492 -27.06 15.38 -20.43
N ASN A 493 -27.19 14.13 -19.97
CA ASN A 493 -28.42 13.62 -19.41
C ASN A 493 -28.26 13.60 -17.88
N LYS A 494 -29.23 14.11 -17.13
CA LYS A 494 -29.31 13.88 -15.67
C LYS A 494 -29.67 12.40 -15.40
N GLN A 495 -28.87 11.47 -15.93
CA GLN A 495 -29.07 10.04 -15.75
C GLN A 495 -28.31 9.61 -14.51
N THR A 496 -29.02 8.94 -13.61
CA THR A 496 -28.43 8.08 -12.60
C THR A 496 -27.52 7.07 -13.29
N PRO A 497 -26.33 6.72 -12.73
CA PRO A 497 -25.48 5.72 -13.33
C PRO A 497 -26.24 4.42 -13.58
N PRO A 498 -25.94 3.69 -14.65
CA PRO A 498 -26.49 2.35 -14.83
C PRO A 498 -26.10 1.48 -13.63
N PRO A 499 -26.94 0.50 -13.23
CA PRO A 499 -26.59 -0.40 -12.14
C PRO A 499 -25.26 -1.09 -12.45
N PRO A 500 -24.40 -1.31 -11.43
CA PRO A 500 -23.13 -1.99 -11.64
C PRO A 500 -23.39 -3.35 -12.28
N ARG A 501 -22.56 -3.71 -13.26
CA ARG A 501 -22.58 -5.06 -13.82
C ARG A 501 -22.34 -6.03 -12.66
N LYS A 502 -23.23 -7.01 -12.46
CA LYS A 502 -22.98 -8.08 -11.48
C LYS A 502 -21.68 -8.77 -11.90
N GLN A 503 -20.61 -8.57 -11.13
CA GLN A 503 -19.43 -9.42 -11.24
C GLN A 503 -19.88 -10.81 -10.78
N SER A 504 -19.99 -11.73 -11.73
CA SER A 504 -20.29 -13.12 -11.43
C SER A 504 -19.15 -13.67 -10.60
N ILE A 505 -19.43 -14.02 -9.35
CA ILE A 505 -18.54 -14.86 -8.55
C ILE A 505 -18.47 -16.19 -9.30
N LYS A 506 -17.36 -16.46 -9.99
CA LYS A 506 -17.06 -17.83 -10.42
C LYS A 506 -16.76 -18.61 -9.15
N CYS A 507 -17.78 -19.13 -8.49
CA CYS A 507 -17.58 -20.26 -7.59
C CYS A 507 -17.07 -21.40 -8.47
N SER A 508 -15.77 -21.70 -8.41
CA SER A 508 -15.26 -22.97 -8.92
C SER A 508 -15.89 -24.07 -8.06
N THR A 509 -17.00 -24.62 -8.55
CA THR A 509 -17.54 -25.87 -8.03
C THR A 509 -16.62 -27.00 -8.46
N THR A 510 -15.55 -27.22 -7.72
CA THR A 510 -14.89 -28.53 -7.70
C THR A 510 -15.70 -29.38 -6.71
N PRO A 511 -16.31 -30.50 -7.11
CA PRO A 511 -17.08 -31.33 -6.19
C PRO A 511 -16.10 -31.98 -5.20
N CYS A 512 -16.21 -31.63 -3.93
CA CYS A 512 -15.64 -32.42 -2.85
C CYS A 512 -16.41 -33.75 -2.79
N CYS A 513 -15.94 -34.75 -3.52
CA CYS A 513 -16.32 -36.14 -3.29
C CYS A 513 -15.57 -36.63 -2.04
N LEU A 514 -16.18 -36.44 -0.85
CA LEU A 514 -15.90 -37.30 0.30
C LEU A 514 -17.11 -38.24 0.50
N PRO A 515 -16.92 -39.56 0.61
CA PRO A 515 -18.02 -40.49 0.79
C PRO A 515 -18.58 -40.37 2.21
N LEU A 516 -19.88 -40.07 2.29
CA LEU A 516 -20.69 -40.21 3.51
C LEU A 516 -20.66 -41.68 3.97
N LEU A 517 -20.05 -41.92 5.13
CA LEU A 517 -20.20 -43.17 5.89
C LEU A 517 -21.08 -42.89 7.12
N LEU A 518 -22.31 -43.41 7.03
CA LEU A 518 -23.23 -43.83 8.09
C LEU A 518 -23.03 -43.27 9.52
N VAL A 519 -23.95 -42.41 9.95
CA VAL A 519 -24.55 -42.50 11.30
C VAL A 519 -26.04 -42.19 11.20
N LEU A 520 -26.86 -43.25 11.20
CA LEU A 520 -28.30 -43.18 11.44
C LEU A 520 -28.64 -44.18 12.54
N ARG A 521 -29.56 -43.76 13.42
CA ARG A 521 -30.22 -44.46 14.55
C ARG A 521 -29.53 -44.34 15.90
N CYS A 522 -30.14 -43.63 16.85
CA CYS A 522 -31.31 -44.09 17.61
C CYS A 522 -31.84 -42.96 18.53
N CYS A 523 -33.12 -42.63 18.37
CA CYS A 523 -33.97 -42.08 19.42
C CYS A 523 -35.36 -42.66 19.22
N SER A 524 -35.69 -43.69 19.98
CA SER A 524 -37.05 -44.14 20.30
C SER A 524 -36.95 -45.08 21.49
N TYR A 525 -37.60 -44.66 22.59
CA TYR A 525 -37.67 -45.20 23.95
C TYR A 525 -36.53 -44.85 24.90
#